data_AF-A0AAW8KCD2-F1
#
_entry.id   AF-A0AAW8KCD2-F1
#
_cell.length_a   1.000
_cell.length_b   1.000
_cell.length_c   1.000
_cell.angle_alpha   90.00
_cell.angle_beta   90.00
_cell.angle_gamma   90.00
#
_symmetry.space_group_name_H-M   'P 1'
#
loop_
_entity.id
_entity.type
_entity.pdbx_description
1 polymer ?
#
loop_
_entity_poly.entity_id
_entity_poly.type
_entity_poly.pdbx_seq_one_letter_code
_entity_poly.pdbx_strand_id
1 'polypeptide(L)'
;RELARACWEEGSEEYTAQKPSNFEMIQVKPNWHDSSELFGYISRVSGQPEYVPGEFLKFVARAWENIDVPYFLCLDEMNLAPVEQYF
;
A
#
# COMPACT_ATOMS: atom_id res chain seq x y z
N ARG A 1 11.76 4.65 -2.41
CA ARG A 1 11.39 6.08 -2.51
C ARG A 1 12.13 6.83 -3.61
N GLU A 2 13.46 6.91 -3.63
CA GLU A 2 14.18 7.62 -4.71
C GLU A 2 13.92 7.04 -6.11
N LEU A 3 13.82 5.70 -6.23
CA LEU A 3 13.40 5.05 -7.49
C LEU A 3 12.01 5.50 -7.96
N ALA A 4 11.08 5.70 -7.03
CA ALA A 4 9.73 6.17 -7.36
C ALA A 4 9.72 7.63 -7.81
N ARG A 5 10.58 8.47 -7.21
CA ARG A 5 10.77 9.88 -7.61
C ARG A 5 11.34 10.01 -9.03
N ALA A 6 12.24 9.11 -9.41
CA ALA A 6 12.85 9.11 -10.74
C ALA A 6 11.84 8.85 -11.88
N CYS A 7 10.60 8.44 -11.56
CA CYS A 7 9.52 8.31 -12.54
C CYS A 7 8.86 9.65 -12.92
N TRP A 8 9.20 10.74 -12.24
CA TRP A 8 8.55 12.04 -12.40
C TRP A 8 9.53 13.10 -12.90
N GLU A 9 9.03 14.10 -13.63
CA GLU A 9 9.84 15.22 -14.10
C GLU A 9 10.41 16.04 -12.93
N GLU A 10 11.68 16.46 -13.04
CA GLU A 10 12.32 17.28 -12.02
C GLU A 10 11.53 18.57 -11.75
N GLY A 11 11.27 18.85 -10.47
CA GLY A 11 10.51 20.03 -10.05
C GLY A 11 8.99 19.86 -10.06
N SER A 12 8.46 18.72 -10.51
CA SER A 12 7.03 18.38 -10.34
C SER A 12 6.66 18.18 -8.86
N GLU A 13 5.36 18.24 -8.57
CA GLU A 13 4.83 18.00 -7.23
C GLU A 13 5.23 16.61 -6.71
N GLU A 14 5.08 15.58 -7.54
CA GLU A 14 5.45 14.19 -7.20
C GLU A 14 6.96 13.99 -6.99
N TYR A 15 7.78 14.67 -7.79
CA TYR A 15 9.24 14.62 -7.65
C TYR A 15 9.69 15.17 -6.30
N THR A 16 9.10 16.30 -5.87
CA THR A 16 9.44 16.97 -4.61
C THR A 16 8.71 16.39 -3.40
N ALA A 17 7.65 15.60 -3.62
CA ALA A 17 6.84 15.01 -2.57
C ALA A 17 7.66 14.22 -1.55
N GLN A 18 7.28 14.35 -0.27
CA GLN A 18 7.86 13.51 0.78
C GLN A 18 7.41 12.05 0.64
N LYS A 19 6.22 11.82 0.08
CA LYS A 19 5.74 10.48 -0.21
C LYS A 19 5.09 10.54 -1.60
N PRO A 20 5.85 10.22 -2.66
CA PRO A 20 5.30 10.16 -4.01
C PRO A 20 4.14 9.18 -4.08
N SER A 21 3.13 9.46 -4.91
CA SER A 21 1.91 8.64 -5.02
C SER A 21 2.18 7.22 -5.53
N ASN A 22 3.27 7.03 -6.26
CA ASN A 22 3.75 5.74 -6.77
C ASN A 22 4.67 4.98 -5.80
N PHE A 23 4.72 5.39 -4.52
CA PHE A 23 5.46 4.68 -3.48
C PHE A 23 4.62 4.47 -2.22
N GLU A 24 4.62 3.25 -1.71
CA GLU A 24 3.98 2.91 -0.43
C GLU A 24 4.90 2.04 0.42
N MET A 25 4.90 2.28 1.73
CA MET A 25 5.64 1.48 2.69
C MET A 25 4.70 1.01 3.79
N ILE A 26 4.51 -0.31 3.85
CA ILE A 26 3.64 -0.97 4.83
C ILE A 26 4.53 -1.75 5.78
N GLN A 27 4.46 -1.39 7.06
CA GLN A 27 5.17 -2.11 8.10
C GLN A 27 4.37 -3.36 8.49
N VAL A 28 4.99 -4.53 8.33
CA VAL A 28 4.44 -5.79 8.82
C VAL A 28 4.41 -5.74 10.35
N LYS A 29 3.30 -6.18 10.94
CA LYS A 29 3.15 -6.22 12.40
C LYS A 29 3.13 -7.66 12.89
N PRO A 30 3.58 -7.92 14.14
CA PRO A 30 3.59 -9.27 14.69
C PRO A 30 2.18 -9.87 14.88
N ASN A 31 1.14 -9.02 14.85
CA ASN A 31 -0.26 -9.42 14.96
C ASN A 31 -0.96 -9.54 13.59
N TRP A 32 -0.21 -9.66 12.50
CA TRP A 32 -0.79 -10.07 11.21
C TRP A 32 -1.14 -11.55 11.30
N HIS A 33 -2.43 -11.85 11.34
CA HIS A 33 -2.94 -13.22 11.51
C HIS A 33 -3.74 -13.70 10.28
N ASP A 34 -4.05 -12.79 9.36
CA ASP A 34 -4.73 -13.03 8.10
C ASP A 34 -4.43 -11.87 7.14
N SER A 35 -4.99 -11.96 5.94
CA SER A 35 -4.75 -10.99 4.87
C SER A 35 -5.58 -9.71 4.94
N SER A 36 -6.35 -9.52 6.02
CA SER A 36 -7.17 -8.32 6.19
C SER A 36 -6.35 -7.04 6.33
N GLU A 37 -5.11 -7.14 6.81
CA GLU A 37 -4.18 -6.01 6.92
C GLU A 37 -3.72 -5.49 5.54
N LEU A 38 -3.65 -6.38 4.53
CA LEU A 38 -3.31 -6.01 3.15
C LEU A 38 -4.55 -5.68 2.33
N PHE A 39 -5.51 -6.61 2.26
CA PHE A 39 -6.65 -6.46 1.37
C PHE A 39 -7.75 -5.61 2.00
N GLY A 40 -7.98 -5.73 3.30
CA GLY A 40 -9.04 -5.02 4.02
C GLY A 40 -10.01 -5.97 4.72
N TYR A 41 -11.03 -5.41 5.36
CA TYR A 41 -11.98 -6.15 6.19
C TYR A 41 -13.42 -5.64 6.03
N ILE A 42 -14.38 -6.42 6.53
CA ILE A 42 -15.78 -5.97 6.62
C ILE A 42 -16.01 -5.34 7.99
N SER A 43 -16.28 -4.04 8.00
CA SER A 43 -16.77 -3.30 9.15
C SER A 43 -18.28 -3.46 9.29
N ARG A 44 -18.78 -3.41 10.52
CA ARG A 44 -20.22 -3.39 10.85
C ARG A 44 -20.60 -2.24 11.77
N VAL A 45 -19.71 -1.26 11.94
CA VAL A 45 -19.88 -0.15 12.89
C VAL A 45 -21.10 0.71 12.55
N SER A 46 -21.46 0.84 11.26
CA SER A 46 -22.64 1.56 10.79
C SER A 46 -23.96 0.78 10.91
N GLY A 47 -23.91 -0.49 11.35
CA GLY A 47 -25.05 -1.41 11.36
C GLY A 47 -25.31 -2.12 10.03
N GLN A 48 -24.61 -1.74 8.96
CA GLN A 48 -24.56 -2.47 7.68
C GLN A 48 -23.14 -2.99 7.43
N PRO A 49 -22.98 -4.13 6.73
CA PRO A 49 -21.65 -4.61 6.35
C PRO A 49 -21.04 -3.69 5.29
N GLU A 50 -19.92 -3.09 5.62
CA GLU A 50 -19.17 -2.18 4.75
C GLU A 50 -17.74 -2.67 4.58
N TYR A 51 -17.25 -2.75 3.35
CA TYR A 51 -15.88 -3.13 3.10
C TYR A 51 -14.94 -1.94 3.27
N VAL A 52 -13.93 -2.12 4.11
CA VAL A 52 -12.85 -1.15 4.35
C VAL A 52 -11.59 -1.69 3.69
N PRO A 53 -11.17 -1.15 2.54
CA PRO A 53 -9.98 -1.62 1.84
C PRO A 53 -8.71 -1.26 2.61
N GLY A 54 -7.74 -2.17 2.60
CA GLY A 54 -6.40 -1.94 3.14
C GLY A 54 -5.56 -1.02 2.25
N GLU A 55 -4.49 -0.46 2.79
CA GLU A 55 -3.62 0.48 2.04
C GLU A 55 -2.93 -0.19 0.86
N PHE A 56 -2.58 -1.47 0.98
CA PHE A 56 -2.05 -2.26 -0.14
C PHE A 56 -3.05 -2.32 -1.30
N LEU A 57 -4.32 -2.67 -1.03
CA LEU A 57 -5.33 -2.76 -2.08
C LEU A 57 -5.59 -1.41 -2.74
N LYS A 58 -5.69 -0.33 -1.96
CA LYS A 58 -5.81 1.03 -2.49
C LYS A 58 -4.62 1.41 -3.37
N PHE A 59 -3.41 1.01 -2.99
CA PHE A 59 -2.20 1.27 -3.76
C PHE A 59 -2.20 0.53 -5.10
N VAL A 60 -2.58 -0.75 -5.10
CA VAL A 60 -2.71 -1.55 -6.33
C VAL A 60 -3.77 -0.94 -7.26
N ALA A 61 -4.91 -0.48 -6.72
CA ALA A 61 -5.94 0.19 -7.51
C ALA A 61 -5.39 1.46 -8.21
N ARG A 62 -4.63 2.31 -7.49
CA ARG A 62 -3.97 3.48 -8.09
C ARG A 62 -2.99 3.10 -9.19
N ALA A 63 -2.22 2.02 -9.00
CA ALA A 63 -1.30 1.53 -10.01
C ALA A 63 -2.02 1.03 -11.27
N TRP A 64 -3.17 0.37 -11.10
CA TRP A 64 -3.99 -0.07 -12.22
C TRP A 64 -4.56 1.13 -13.01
N GLU A 65 -4.94 2.21 -12.34
CA GLU A 65 -5.41 3.43 -13.03
C GLU A 65 -4.29 4.17 -13.78
N ASN A 66 -3.01 3.93 -13.44
CA ASN A 66 -1.85 4.66 -13.96
C ASN A 66 -0.76 3.69 -14.49
N ILE A 67 -1.13 2.84 -15.44
CA ILE A 67 -0.30 1.73 -15.94
C ILE A 67 1.06 2.14 -16.53
N ASP A 68 1.21 3.39 -16.96
CA ASP A 68 2.44 3.91 -17.58
C ASP A 68 3.51 4.34 -16.55
N VAL A 69 3.13 4.45 -15.27
CA VAL A 69 4.04 4.83 -14.19
C VAL A 69 4.37 3.60 -13.36
N PRO A 70 5.64 3.28 -13.09
CA PRO A 70 6.00 2.21 -12.16
C PRO A 70 5.61 2.55 -10.72
N TYR A 71 4.93 1.61 -10.05
CA TYR A 71 4.56 1.71 -8.64
C TYR A 71 5.44 0.77 -7.79
N PHE A 72 5.89 1.26 -6.65
CA PHE A 72 6.81 0.57 -5.75
C PHE A 72 6.18 0.42 -4.36
N LEU A 73 5.88 -0.81 -3.96
CA LEU A 73 5.41 -1.13 -2.62
C LEU A 73 6.52 -1.84 -1.84
N CYS A 74 6.78 -1.38 -0.61
CA CYS A 74 7.76 -1.97 0.30
C CYS A 74 7.04 -2.55 1.52
N LEU A 75 7.18 -3.85 1.75
CA LEU A 75 6.82 -4.45 3.04
C LEU A 75 8.05 -4.38 3.94
N ASP A 76 7.97 -3.57 5.00
CA ASP A 76 9.04 -3.40 5.97
C ASP A 76 8.83 -4.33 7.18
N GLU A 77 9.90 -4.68 7.90
CA GLU A 77 9.86 -5.56 9.09
C GLU A 77 9.20 -6.94 8.85
N MET A 78 9.36 -7.50 7.64
CA MET A 78 8.78 -8.81 7.25
C MET A 78 9.17 -9.97 8.19
N ASN A 79 10.24 -9.84 8.95
CA ASN A 79 10.62 -10.84 9.96
C ASN A 79 9.64 -10.94 11.15
N LEU A 80 8.72 -10.00 11.33
CA LEU A 80 7.80 -9.97 12.48
C LEU A 80 6.61 -10.94 12.36
N ALA A 81 6.27 -11.38 11.14
CA ALA A 81 5.22 -12.38 10.92
C ALA A 81 5.61 -13.33 9.77
N PRO A 82 5.27 -14.64 9.84
CA PRO A 82 5.42 -15.58 8.74
C PRO A 82 4.77 -15.08 7.46
N VAL A 83 5.44 -15.24 6.32
CA VAL A 83 4.97 -14.75 5.01
C VAL A 83 3.63 -15.38 4.61
N GLU A 84 3.37 -16.60 5.07
CA GLU A 84 2.13 -17.33 4.84
C GLU A 84 0.92 -16.68 5.54
N GLN A 85 1.13 -15.80 6.51
CA GLN A 85 0.06 -15.08 7.22
C GLN A 85 -0.32 -13.76 6.54
N TYR A 86 0.39 -13.35 5.48
CA TYR A 86 0.10 -12.10 4.80
C TYR A 86 -1.06 -12.23 3.82
N PHE A 87 -1.34 -13.46 3.35
CA PHE A 87 -2.22 -13.76 2.21
C PHE A 87 -3.32 -14.76 2.58
#